data_AF-A0A7S3A601-F1
#
_entry.id   AF-A0A7S3A601-F1
#
_cell.length_a   1.000
_cell.length_b   1.000
_cell.length_c   1.000
_cell.angle_alpha   90.00
_cell.angle_beta   90.00
_cell.angle_gamma   90.00
#
_symmetry.space_group_name_H-M   'P 1'
#
loop_
_entity.id
_entity.type
_entity.pdbx_description
1 polymer ?
#
loop_
_entity_poly.entity_id
_entity_poly.type
_entity_poly.pdbx_seq_one_letter_code
_entity_poly.pdbx_strand_id
1 'polypeptide(L)'
;MEKSSCFFLVAYADGSGAQGSLVEDEIQIGEIKTQAVFGGMLTDFGDFQRRGVDGILGLAYPPLACNPTCLKPVFDEMVGRKKVKEDMFSICFAGAGGSLVLGGFDAKMAKSRPFYVPLLKEKERSFYRVGLNESLIVGGVEVSMPEMKTAIVDSGTTLIMFSKNTFDKLAKHLKTAHCDVPDLCERNSWFQEIQCFTEDEEILDKMPTIEIPFSNGEKLELEARDYLIPIYNELSKFRCVGMGTMGSDADVILGNTINTKYLTIYDRQRERMGFAVTEKNCGRVLPTSSDQTDGSQRSVSSDVLNDAPKRFVHGRENVILAGGAAGCSVLKTCADCAANFACAYSYKTKLCLPRAEHDTLIPYPYCHGDFCYCSVRVYFRP
;
A
#
# COMPACT_ATOMS: atom_id res chain seq x y z
N MET A 1 14.66 -21.13 14.54
CA MET A 1 13.62 -21.09 13.48
C MET A 1 13.62 -22.44 12.79
N GLU A 2 12.46 -23.02 12.47
CA GLU A 2 12.41 -24.36 11.86
C GLU A 2 12.80 -24.30 10.37
N LYS A 3 13.69 -25.21 9.95
CA LYS A 3 14.20 -25.38 8.57
C LYS A 3 13.14 -25.70 7.51
N SER A 4 11.86 -25.75 7.87
CA SER A 4 10.72 -26.21 7.06
C SER A 4 9.84 -25.09 6.51
N SER A 5 10.07 -23.82 6.88
CA SER A 5 9.14 -22.72 6.62
C SER A 5 9.59 -21.80 5.47
N CYS A 6 8.68 -21.46 4.57
CA CYS A 6 8.91 -20.42 3.55
C CYS A 6 8.79 -19.03 4.19
N PHE A 7 9.51 -18.03 3.69
CA PHE A 7 9.54 -16.70 4.30
C PHE A 7 9.11 -15.59 3.33
N PHE A 8 8.79 -14.43 3.88
CA PHE A 8 8.61 -13.18 3.14
C PHE A 8 9.58 -12.11 3.64
N LEU A 9 9.91 -11.19 2.75
CA LEU A 9 10.59 -9.94 3.08
C LEU A 9 9.89 -8.83 2.28
N VAL A 10 9.49 -7.77 2.96
CA VAL A 10 8.94 -6.57 2.34
C VAL A 10 9.71 -5.36 2.83
N ALA A 11 10.01 -4.44 1.91
CA ALA A 11 10.62 -3.15 2.20
C ALA A 11 9.88 -2.07 1.41
N TYR A 12 9.72 -0.91 2.02
CA TYR A 12 8.96 0.22 1.50
C TYR A 12 9.88 1.41 1.18
N ALA A 13 9.33 2.38 0.45
CA ALA A 13 10.08 3.55 -0.02
C ALA A 13 10.61 4.45 1.12
N ASP A 14 9.98 4.41 2.30
CA ASP A 14 10.42 5.12 3.50
C ASP A 14 11.55 4.39 4.27
N GLY A 15 11.98 3.23 3.77
CA GLY A 15 12.99 2.39 4.41
C GLY A 15 12.44 1.47 5.50
N SER A 16 11.12 1.51 5.76
CA SER A 16 10.46 0.55 6.64
C SER A 16 10.31 -0.81 5.99
N GLY A 17 10.05 -1.84 6.80
CA GLY A 17 9.78 -3.17 6.28
C GLY A 17 9.62 -4.23 7.34
N ALA A 18 9.33 -5.43 6.87
CA ALA A 18 9.06 -6.59 7.71
C ALA A 18 9.50 -7.88 7.04
N GLN A 19 9.82 -8.87 7.87
CA GLN A 19 10.10 -10.23 7.43
C GLN A 19 9.56 -11.25 8.42
N GLY A 20 9.34 -12.46 7.92
CA GLY A 20 8.83 -13.55 8.73
C GLY A 20 8.46 -14.76 7.89
N SER A 21 7.66 -15.65 8.46
CA SER A 21 7.27 -16.89 7.80
C SER A 21 5.95 -16.73 7.05
N LEU A 22 5.77 -17.48 5.97
CA LEU A 22 4.50 -17.61 5.29
C LEU A 22 3.60 -18.58 6.07
N VAL A 23 2.33 -18.18 6.22
CA VAL A 23 1.29 -18.94 6.90
C VAL A 23 0.11 -19.09 5.94
N GLU A 24 -0.49 -20.27 5.92
CA GLU A 24 -1.76 -20.53 5.23
C GLU A 24 -2.86 -20.69 6.28
N ASP A 25 -3.87 -19.82 6.25
CA ASP A 25 -5.00 -19.89 7.19
C ASP A 25 -6.27 -19.26 6.58
N GLU A 26 -7.41 -19.46 7.25
CA GLU A 26 -8.66 -18.78 6.92
C GLU A 26 -8.62 -17.33 7.41
N ILE A 27 -8.69 -16.40 6.46
CA ILE A 27 -8.85 -14.97 6.73
C ILE A 27 -10.33 -14.62 6.67
N GLN A 28 -10.82 -13.91 7.69
CA GLN A 28 -12.15 -13.32 7.72
C GLN A 28 -12.06 -11.79 7.70
N ILE A 29 -12.68 -11.15 6.70
CA ILE A 29 -12.86 -9.68 6.62
C ILE A 29 -14.35 -9.38 6.54
N GLY A 30 -14.90 -8.76 7.59
CA GLY A 30 -16.34 -8.63 7.75
C GLY A 30 -17.02 -10.00 7.75
N GLU A 31 -17.92 -10.22 6.80
CA GLU A 31 -18.65 -11.49 6.63
C GLU A 31 -17.98 -12.45 5.63
N ILE A 32 -16.87 -12.03 5.01
CA ILE A 32 -16.22 -12.78 3.93
C ILE A 32 -15.07 -13.62 4.51
N LYS A 33 -15.13 -14.92 4.28
CA LYS A 33 -14.09 -15.89 4.64
C LYS A 33 -13.40 -16.45 3.40
N THR A 34 -12.07 -16.48 3.42
CA THR A 34 -11.27 -17.14 2.37
C THR A 34 -10.01 -17.77 2.96
N GLN A 35 -9.61 -18.92 2.42
CA GLN A 35 -8.28 -19.47 2.66
C GLN A 35 -7.27 -18.65 1.85
N ALA A 36 -6.18 -18.23 2.47
CA ALA A 36 -5.12 -17.46 1.82
C ALA A 36 -3.76 -17.74 2.47
N VAL A 37 -2.70 -17.51 1.69
CA VAL A 37 -1.32 -17.49 2.20
C VAL A 37 -0.91 -16.05 2.45
N PHE A 38 -0.39 -15.75 3.64
CA PHE A 38 0.03 -14.41 4.05
C PHE A 38 1.29 -14.45 4.91
N GLY A 39 1.90 -13.29 5.14
CA GLY A 39 3.11 -13.16 5.95
C GLY A 39 2.79 -13.08 7.45
N GLY A 40 3.26 -14.06 8.22
CA GLY A 40 3.35 -13.98 9.68
C GLY A 40 4.63 -13.26 10.08
N MET A 41 4.51 -11.98 10.42
CA MET A 41 5.64 -11.11 10.75
C MET A 41 6.37 -11.61 12.02
N LEU A 42 7.69 -11.78 11.92
CA LEU A 42 8.54 -12.17 13.05
C LEU A 42 9.46 -11.03 13.50
N THR A 43 9.91 -10.20 12.56
CA THR A 43 10.75 -9.03 12.81
C THR A 43 10.41 -7.91 11.84
N ASP A 44 10.46 -6.68 12.29
CA ASP A 44 10.26 -5.47 11.51
C ASP A 44 11.45 -4.50 11.63
N PHE A 45 11.48 -3.48 10.77
CA PHE A 45 12.52 -2.46 10.76
C PHE A 45 12.00 -1.13 10.19
N GLY A 46 12.70 -0.04 10.47
CA GLY A 46 12.44 1.28 9.88
C GLY A 46 11.08 1.88 10.25
N ASP A 47 10.60 1.71 11.49
CA ASP A 47 9.31 2.23 11.96
C ASP A 47 8.08 1.68 11.20
N PHE A 48 8.15 0.40 10.85
CA PHE A 48 7.08 -0.32 10.15
C PHE A 48 5.79 -0.43 10.97
N GLN A 49 5.90 -0.78 12.26
CA GLN A 49 4.73 -0.92 13.13
C GLN A 49 4.05 0.43 13.41
N ARG A 50 2.73 0.46 13.24
CA ARG A 50 1.89 1.62 13.55
C ARG A 50 1.01 1.31 14.76
N ARG A 51 0.79 2.30 15.63
CA ARG A 51 -0.04 2.13 16.82
C ARG A 51 -1.48 1.74 16.43
N GLY A 52 -1.98 0.65 17.01
CA GLY A 52 -3.35 0.18 16.80
C GLY A 52 -3.57 -0.64 15.52
N VAL A 53 -2.48 -1.07 14.86
CA VAL A 53 -2.52 -1.89 13.64
C VAL A 53 -1.50 -3.03 13.76
N ASP A 54 -1.95 -4.27 13.59
CA ASP A 54 -1.10 -5.47 13.73
C ASP A 54 -0.51 -5.98 12.40
N GLY A 55 -0.91 -5.38 11.26
CA GLY A 55 -0.43 -5.79 9.94
C GLY A 55 -0.99 -4.97 8.78
N ILE A 56 -0.60 -5.35 7.56
CA ILE A 56 -0.97 -4.65 6.32
C ILE A 56 -1.74 -5.61 5.40
N LEU A 57 -2.88 -5.15 4.87
CA LEU A 57 -3.61 -5.84 3.82
C LEU A 57 -3.28 -5.23 2.45
N GLY A 58 -2.40 -5.90 1.70
CA GLY A 58 -2.10 -5.52 0.32
C GLY A 58 -3.26 -5.85 -0.62
N LEU A 59 -3.89 -4.82 -1.20
CA LEU A 59 -5.01 -4.95 -2.15
C LEU A 59 -4.60 -4.72 -3.62
N ALA A 60 -3.32 -4.46 -3.87
CA ALA A 60 -2.77 -4.34 -5.22
C ALA A 60 -2.66 -5.69 -5.93
N TYR A 61 -2.15 -5.69 -7.16
CA TYR A 61 -2.19 -6.86 -8.03
C TYR A 61 -1.09 -7.90 -7.70
N PRO A 62 -1.27 -9.17 -8.10
CA PRO A 62 -0.34 -10.26 -7.80
C PRO A 62 1.15 -10.02 -8.08
N PRO A 63 1.57 -9.28 -9.14
CA PRO A 63 3.00 -9.04 -9.39
C PRO A 63 3.75 -8.38 -8.22
N LEU A 64 3.08 -7.56 -7.39
CA LEU A 64 3.71 -6.96 -6.21
C LEU A 64 3.87 -7.91 -5.02
N ALA A 65 3.08 -8.98 -4.99
CA ALA A 65 3.17 -10.02 -3.96
C ALA A 65 4.29 -11.04 -4.26
N CYS A 66 5.16 -10.77 -5.24
CA CYS A 66 6.31 -11.59 -5.61
C CYS A 66 7.60 -11.08 -4.96
N ASN A 67 7.73 -11.23 -3.63
CA ASN A 67 8.95 -10.83 -2.93
C ASN A 67 9.23 -11.66 -1.65
N PRO A 68 10.21 -12.58 -1.66
CA PRO A 68 10.77 -13.28 -2.83
C PRO A 68 9.81 -14.36 -3.38
N THR A 69 8.81 -14.72 -2.60
CA THR A 69 7.80 -15.73 -2.91
C THR A 69 6.59 -15.07 -3.54
N CYS A 70 6.12 -15.57 -4.68
CA CYS A 70 4.89 -15.10 -5.31
C CYS A 70 3.67 -15.67 -4.61
N LEU A 71 2.89 -14.78 -4.00
CA LEU A 71 1.62 -15.13 -3.37
C LEU A 71 0.45 -14.59 -4.18
N LYS A 72 -0.68 -15.29 -4.11
CA LYS A 72 -1.94 -14.75 -4.58
C LYS A 72 -2.49 -13.83 -3.48
N PRO A 73 -2.70 -12.52 -3.72
CA PRO A 73 -3.23 -11.62 -2.71
C PRO A 73 -4.58 -12.08 -2.17
N VAL A 74 -4.90 -11.68 -0.93
CA VAL A 74 -6.13 -12.10 -0.25
C VAL A 74 -7.38 -11.73 -1.06
N PHE A 75 -7.41 -10.53 -1.66
CA PHE A 75 -8.55 -10.11 -2.48
C PHE A 75 -8.67 -10.95 -3.77
N ASP A 76 -7.55 -11.31 -4.40
CA ASP A 76 -7.53 -12.23 -5.54
C ASP A 76 -8.02 -13.65 -5.17
N GLU A 77 -7.74 -14.12 -3.94
CA GLU A 77 -8.34 -15.34 -3.40
C GLU A 77 -9.86 -15.23 -3.29
N MET A 78 -10.35 -14.13 -2.72
CA MET A 78 -11.80 -13.88 -2.61
C MET A 78 -12.48 -13.85 -3.98
N VAL A 79 -11.91 -13.14 -4.96
CA VAL A 79 -12.44 -13.07 -6.33
C VAL A 79 -12.41 -14.44 -7.00
N GLY A 80 -11.27 -15.12 -6.98
CA GLY A 80 -11.11 -16.43 -7.63
C GLY A 80 -12.02 -17.53 -7.05
N ARG A 81 -12.37 -17.41 -5.76
CA ARG A 81 -13.30 -18.32 -5.07
C ARG A 81 -14.75 -17.83 -5.07
N LYS A 82 -15.06 -16.76 -5.81
CA LYS A 82 -16.40 -16.15 -5.93
C LYS A 82 -17.01 -15.79 -4.57
N LYS A 83 -16.18 -15.30 -3.65
CA LYS A 83 -16.59 -14.84 -2.31
C LYS A 83 -17.06 -13.37 -2.31
N VAL A 84 -16.81 -12.65 -3.39
CA VAL A 84 -17.26 -11.27 -3.64
C VAL A 84 -18.09 -11.23 -4.92
N LYS A 85 -19.00 -10.24 -5.03
CA LYS A 85 -19.92 -10.11 -6.17
C LYS A 85 -19.24 -9.64 -7.45
N GLU A 86 -18.37 -8.63 -7.33
CA GLU A 86 -17.59 -8.06 -8.43
C GLU A 86 -16.09 -8.11 -8.07
N ASP A 87 -15.21 -8.17 -9.07
CA ASP A 87 -13.78 -7.92 -8.87
C ASP A 87 -13.58 -6.41 -8.70
N MET A 88 -14.00 -5.90 -7.54
CA MET A 88 -14.04 -4.49 -7.21
C MET A 88 -14.02 -4.30 -5.70
N PHE A 89 -13.37 -3.25 -5.21
CA PHE A 89 -13.52 -2.78 -3.84
C PHE A 89 -13.56 -1.25 -3.80
N SER A 90 -14.00 -0.68 -2.69
CA SER A 90 -13.96 0.77 -2.49
C SER A 90 -13.50 1.13 -1.09
N ILE A 91 -12.77 2.23 -0.99
CA ILE A 91 -12.24 2.75 0.28
C ILE A 91 -12.84 4.12 0.51
N CYS A 92 -13.29 4.33 1.74
CA CYS A 92 -13.69 5.63 2.22
C CYS A 92 -13.08 5.93 3.58
N PHE A 93 -12.54 7.14 3.75
CA PHE A 93 -12.09 7.61 5.06
C PHE A 93 -13.08 8.61 5.65
N ALA A 94 -13.33 8.45 6.94
CA ALA A 94 -14.09 9.37 7.77
C ALA A 94 -13.20 9.89 8.90
N GLY A 95 -13.60 10.99 9.56
CA GLY A 95 -12.77 11.62 10.60
C GLY A 95 -12.27 10.67 11.69
N ALA A 96 -13.09 9.69 12.09
CA ALA A 96 -12.68 8.58 12.93
C ALA A 96 -13.03 7.24 12.23
N GLY A 97 -12.09 6.69 11.47
CA GLY A 97 -12.23 5.39 10.79
C GLY A 97 -12.62 5.53 9.31
N GLY A 98 -13.53 4.69 8.85
CA GLY A 98 -13.91 4.64 7.45
C GLY A 98 -14.64 3.36 7.07
N SER A 99 -14.62 3.03 5.79
CA SER A 99 -15.19 1.79 5.26
C SER A 99 -14.38 1.23 4.11
N LEU A 100 -14.15 -0.08 4.18
CA LEU A 100 -13.68 -0.90 3.08
C LEU A 100 -14.84 -1.78 2.63
N VAL A 101 -15.30 -1.62 1.39
CA VAL A 101 -16.33 -2.48 0.79
C VAL A 101 -15.65 -3.42 -0.18
N LEU A 102 -15.79 -4.72 0.04
CA LEU A 102 -15.27 -5.76 -0.84
C LEU A 102 -16.39 -6.30 -1.74
N GLY A 103 -16.16 -6.31 -3.05
CA GLY A 103 -17.10 -6.77 -4.06
C GLY A 103 -18.06 -5.72 -4.60
N GLY A 104 -17.79 -4.44 -4.39
CA GLY A 104 -18.73 -3.36 -4.69
C GLY A 104 -18.29 -1.99 -4.17
N PHE A 105 -19.23 -1.05 -4.20
CA PHE A 105 -19.22 0.17 -3.37
C PHE A 105 -20.64 0.44 -2.85
N ASP A 106 -20.78 1.12 -1.72
CA ASP A 106 -22.08 1.59 -1.23
C ASP A 106 -22.34 3.00 -1.75
N ALA A 107 -23.37 3.16 -2.59
CA ALA A 107 -23.77 4.44 -3.15
C ALA A 107 -24.11 5.49 -2.08
N LYS A 108 -24.51 5.07 -0.87
CA LYS A 108 -24.77 5.98 0.26
C LYS A 108 -23.52 6.67 0.78
N MET A 109 -22.32 6.19 0.43
CA MET A 109 -21.06 6.85 0.79
C MET A 109 -20.69 7.97 -0.19
N ALA A 110 -21.40 8.11 -1.31
CA ALA A 110 -21.08 9.07 -2.35
C ALA A 110 -22.12 10.20 -2.39
N LYS A 111 -21.67 11.46 -2.28
CA LYS A 111 -22.50 12.66 -2.48
C LYS A 111 -22.83 12.94 -3.94
N SER A 112 -22.02 12.38 -4.83
CA SER A 112 -22.06 12.62 -6.27
C SER A 112 -21.94 11.30 -7.01
N ARG A 113 -22.38 11.29 -8.27
CA ARG A 113 -22.14 10.14 -9.15
C ARG A 113 -20.62 9.98 -9.34
N PRO A 114 -20.07 8.77 -9.19
CA PRO A 114 -18.66 8.56 -9.47
C PRO A 114 -18.32 8.87 -10.93
N PHE A 115 -17.24 9.61 -11.14
CA PHE A 115 -16.55 9.64 -12.43
C PHE A 115 -15.49 8.54 -12.45
N TYR A 116 -15.10 8.10 -13.65
CA TYR A 116 -14.17 6.99 -13.80
C TYR A 116 -13.03 7.35 -14.74
N VAL A 117 -11.84 6.87 -14.38
CA VAL A 117 -10.61 7.02 -15.16
C VAL A 117 -10.03 5.64 -15.46
N PRO A 118 -9.63 5.37 -16.71
CA PRO A 118 -9.09 4.06 -17.07
C PRO A 118 -7.76 3.82 -16.36
N LEU A 119 -7.55 2.59 -15.90
CA LEU A 119 -6.22 2.15 -15.49
C LEU A 119 -5.32 2.06 -16.73
N LEU A 120 -4.04 2.40 -16.56
CA LEU A 120 -3.08 2.23 -17.64
C LEU A 120 -2.92 0.75 -17.99
N LYS A 121 -2.74 0.50 -19.29
CA LYS A 121 -2.44 -0.84 -19.80
C LYS A 121 -0.95 -1.11 -19.60
N GLU A 122 -0.67 -2.05 -18.71
CA GLU A 122 0.69 -2.48 -18.41
C GLU A 122 0.83 -3.94 -18.82
N LYS A 123 2.03 -4.33 -19.27
CA LYS A 123 2.32 -5.73 -19.57
C LYS A 123 2.04 -6.63 -18.35
N GLU A 124 2.40 -6.11 -17.18
CA GLU A 124 2.14 -6.72 -15.89
C GLU A 124 1.62 -5.68 -14.92
N ARG A 125 0.30 -5.71 -14.71
CA ARG A 125 -0.37 -4.76 -13.84
C ARG A 125 0.02 -5.04 -12.39
N SER A 126 0.64 -4.04 -11.77
CA SER A 126 1.18 -4.12 -10.40
C SER A 126 0.42 -3.19 -9.46
N PHE A 127 0.34 -1.92 -9.82
CA PHE A 127 -0.31 -0.86 -9.06
C PHE A 127 -1.62 -0.39 -9.72
N TYR A 128 -2.42 0.38 -8.98
CA TYR A 128 -3.56 1.12 -9.52
C TYR A 128 -3.09 2.41 -10.19
N ARG A 129 -2.52 2.26 -11.39
CA ARG A 129 -1.89 3.35 -12.13
C ARG A 129 -2.86 3.98 -13.12
N VAL A 130 -2.95 5.31 -13.11
CA VAL A 130 -3.81 6.13 -13.97
C VAL A 130 -2.97 7.16 -14.73
N GLY A 131 -3.46 7.62 -15.88
CA GLY A 131 -2.78 8.65 -16.67
C GLY A 131 -3.18 10.06 -16.22
N LEU A 132 -2.21 10.96 -16.21
CA LEU A 132 -2.37 12.38 -15.90
C LEU A 132 -2.15 13.23 -17.16
N ASN A 133 -2.57 14.50 -17.11
CA ASN A 133 -2.48 15.43 -18.24
C ASN A 133 -1.21 16.32 -18.21
N GLU A 134 -0.17 15.93 -17.46
CA GLU A 134 1.11 16.68 -17.38
C GLU A 134 0.93 18.16 -16.96
N SER A 135 -0.11 18.45 -16.17
CA SER A 135 -0.41 19.79 -15.66
C SER A 135 -1.13 19.76 -14.31
N LEU A 136 -1.14 20.91 -13.65
CA LEU A 136 -2.04 21.23 -12.54
C LEU A 136 -2.84 22.47 -12.91
N ILE A 137 -4.10 22.57 -12.47
CA ILE A 137 -4.87 23.81 -12.58
C ILE A 137 -4.92 24.43 -11.18
N VAL A 138 -4.33 25.60 -11.01
CA VAL A 138 -4.22 26.29 -9.72
C VAL A 138 -4.97 27.61 -9.81
N GLY A 139 -6.05 27.75 -9.05
CA GLY A 139 -6.88 28.96 -9.09
C GLY A 139 -7.45 29.27 -10.49
N GLY A 140 -7.69 28.24 -11.30
CA GLY A 140 -8.13 28.37 -12.69
C GLY A 140 -7.03 28.60 -13.72
N VAL A 141 -5.76 28.66 -13.31
CA VAL A 141 -4.60 28.81 -14.20
C VAL A 141 -3.92 27.46 -14.40
N GLU A 142 -3.75 27.05 -15.66
CA GLU A 142 -3.01 25.83 -15.98
C GLU A 142 -1.49 26.05 -15.84
N VAL A 143 -0.85 25.18 -15.05
CA VAL A 143 0.59 25.15 -14.80
C VAL A 143 1.15 23.86 -15.37
N SER A 144 2.08 23.97 -16.33
CA SER A 144 2.71 22.81 -16.96
C SER A 144 3.60 22.05 -15.97
N MET A 145 3.32 20.74 -15.84
CA MET A 145 4.05 19.78 -15.02
C MET A 145 4.45 18.55 -15.87
N PRO A 146 5.46 18.66 -16.75
CA PRO A 146 5.84 17.60 -17.71
C PRO A 146 6.25 16.25 -17.09
N GLU A 147 6.53 16.24 -15.78
CA GLU A 147 6.87 15.04 -15.04
C GLU A 147 5.63 14.28 -14.57
N MET A 148 4.46 14.93 -14.47
CA MET A 148 3.21 14.32 -14.01
C MET A 148 2.51 13.56 -15.14
N LYS A 149 3.08 12.42 -15.57
CA LYS A 149 2.49 11.58 -16.63
C LYS A 149 1.54 10.55 -16.07
N THR A 150 1.87 10.00 -14.91
CA THR A 150 1.10 8.92 -14.29
C THR A 150 0.91 9.16 -12.80
N ALA A 151 -0.10 8.52 -12.22
CA ALA A 151 -0.28 8.48 -10.78
C ALA A 151 -0.58 7.07 -10.31
N ILE A 152 -0.09 6.71 -9.12
CA ILE A 152 -0.54 5.54 -8.37
C ILE A 152 -1.56 6.00 -7.32
N VAL A 153 -2.71 5.35 -7.26
CA VAL A 153 -3.67 5.56 -6.16
C VAL A 153 -3.34 4.59 -5.02
N ASP A 154 -2.89 5.12 -3.89
CA ASP A 154 -2.34 4.31 -2.79
C ASP A 154 -2.86 4.74 -1.42
N SER A 155 -3.71 3.91 -0.81
CA SER A 155 -4.20 4.14 0.55
C SER A 155 -3.14 3.95 1.65
N GLY A 156 -2.00 3.36 1.31
CA GLY A 156 -0.84 3.17 2.21
C GLY A 156 0.03 4.42 2.36
N THR A 157 -0.15 5.42 1.50
CA THR A 157 0.59 6.69 1.55
C THR A 157 -0.27 7.79 2.16
N THR A 158 0.27 8.50 3.16
CA THR A 158 -0.49 9.56 3.86
C THR A 158 -0.80 10.77 2.97
N LEU A 159 0.17 11.21 2.17
CA LEU A 159 0.13 12.49 1.47
C LEU A 159 -0.02 12.34 -0.04
N ILE A 160 -0.27 13.44 -0.74
CA ILE A 160 0.02 13.48 -2.17
C ILE A 160 1.53 13.60 -2.33
N MET A 161 2.16 12.61 -2.94
CA MET A 161 3.59 12.66 -3.18
C MET A 161 3.84 13.07 -4.63
N PHE A 162 4.77 14.01 -4.82
CA PHE A 162 5.22 14.48 -6.13
C PHE A 162 6.71 14.23 -6.31
N SER A 163 7.21 14.31 -7.55
CA SER A 163 8.63 14.57 -7.76
C SER A 163 9.03 15.91 -7.14
N LYS A 164 10.30 16.04 -6.73
CA LYS A 164 10.80 17.29 -6.16
C LYS A 164 10.58 18.49 -7.09
N ASN A 165 10.86 18.33 -8.38
CA ASN A 165 10.70 19.40 -9.37
C ASN A 165 9.23 19.83 -9.52
N THR A 166 8.30 18.87 -9.51
CA THR A 166 6.87 19.15 -9.58
C THR A 166 6.40 19.93 -8.36
N PHE A 167 6.78 19.48 -7.15
CA PHE A 167 6.44 20.19 -5.92
C PHE A 167 7.05 21.60 -5.88
N ASP A 168 8.33 21.75 -6.23
CA ASP A 168 9.01 23.05 -6.26
C ASP A 168 8.33 24.01 -7.25
N LYS A 169 7.88 23.52 -8.41
CA LYS A 169 7.12 24.30 -9.40
C LYS A 169 5.76 24.74 -8.87
N LEU A 170 5.01 23.83 -8.25
CA LEU A 170 3.73 24.15 -7.60
C LEU A 170 3.92 25.20 -6.51
N ALA A 171 4.86 24.97 -5.59
CA ALA A 171 5.17 25.89 -4.51
C ALA A 171 5.60 27.25 -5.05
N LYS A 172 6.46 27.31 -6.08
CA LYS A 172 6.84 28.56 -6.74
C LYS A 172 5.65 29.29 -7.35
N HIS A 173 4.75 28.57 -8.02
CA HIS A 173 3.55 29.17 -8.60
C HIS A 173 2.65 29.77 -7.51
N LEU A 174 2.38 29.03 -6.44
CA LEU A 174 1.60 29.52 -5.29
C LEU A 174 2.24 30.78 -4.67
N LYS A 175 3.55 30.74 -4.41
CA LYS A 175 4.34 31.85 -3.83
C LYS A 175 4.55 33.04 -4.77
N THR A 176 4.02 33.03 -5.98
CA THR A 176 4.13 34.16 -6.92
C THR A 176 2.77 34.66 -7.39
N ALA A 177 1.78 33.78 -7.52
CA ALA A 177 0.45 34.12 -8.00
C ALA A 177 -0.56 34.45 -6.87
N HIS A 178 -0.30 34.03 -5.63
CA HIS A 178 -1.26 34.13 -4.51
C HIS A 178 -0.71 34.91 -3.31
N CYS A 179 -0.08 36.07 -3.54
CA CYS A 179 0.54 36.88 -2.48
C CYS A 179 -0.43 37.64 -1.57
N ASP A 180 -1.73 37.55 -1.85
CA ASP A 180 -2.79 38.00 -0.96
C ASP A 180 -3.01 37.04 0.23
N VAL A 181 -2.48 35.82 0.17
CA VAL A 181 -2.46 34.86 1.28
C VAL A 181 -1.38 35.26 2.31
N PRO A 182 -1.73 35.42 3.60
CA PRO A 182 -0.78 35.77 4.65
C PRO A 182 0.47 34.88 4.66
N ASP A 183 1.64 35.52 4.74
CA ASP A 183 2.98 34.92 4.83
C ASP A 183 3.38 33.96 3.68
N LEU A 184 2.54 33.76 2.66
CA LEU A 184 2.78 32.78 1.60
C LEU A 184 3.95 33.19 0.69
N CYS A 185 4.03 34.45 0.28
CA CYS A 185 5.08 34.95 -0.61
C CYS A 185 6.37 35.38 0.11
N GLU A 186 6.42 35.24 1.43
CA GLU A 186 7.60 35.61 2.21
C GLU A 186 8.77 34.64 1.96
N ARG A 187 9.99 35.10 2.26
CA ARG A 187 11.19 34.25 2.17
C ARG A 187 11.04 32.97 3.01
N ASN A 188 10.37 33.06 4.15
CA ASN A 188 10.10 31.94 5.06
C ASN A 188 8.66 31.44 4.95
N SER A 189 8.13 31.37 3.72
CA SER A 189 6.80 30.84 3.43
C SER A 189 6.50 29.53 4.18
N TRP A 190 5.31 29.42 4.77
CA TRP A 190 4.84 28.20 5.42
C TRP A 190 4.50 27.07 4.42
N PHE A 191 4.33 27.38 3.12
CA PHE A 191 4.06 26.37 2.10
C PHE A 191 5.35 25.67 1.68
N GLN A 192 5.72 24.67 2.47
CA GLN A 192 6.86 23.77 2.26
C GLN A 192 6.39 22.33 2.46
N GLU A 193 7.18 21.37 2.00
CA GLU A 193 6.86 19.95 2.13
C GLU A 193 6.55 19.58 3.59
N ILE A 194 5.36 19.04 3.83
CA ILE A 194 4.88 18.53 5.16
C ILE A 194 4.81 19.63 6.25
N GLN A 195 5.11 20.88 5.92
CA GLN A 195 5.21 21.96 6.90
C GLN A 195 3.84 22.30 7.49
N CYS A 196 3.83 22.49 8.81
CA CYS A 196 2.66 22.88 9.57
C CYS A 196 2.70 24.36 9.95
N PHE A 197 1.53 24.98 10.00
CA PHE A 197 1.29 26.34 10.49
C PHE A 197 0.04 26.35 11.39
N THR A 198 -0.07 27.37 12.24
CA THR A 198 -1.27 27.55 13.07
C THR A 198 -2.48 27.77 12.18
N GLU A 199 -3.58 27.07 12.44
CA GLU A 199 -4.80 27.22 11.63
C GLU A 199 -5.27 28.67 11.61
N ASP A 200 -5.49 29.18 10.40
CA ASP A 200 -5.98 30.53 10.12
C ASP A 200 -7.01 30.44 9.00
N GLU A 201 -8.25 30.85 9.28
CA GLU A 201 -9.36 30.82 8.32
C GLU A 201 -9.11 31.77 7.14
N GLU A 202 -8.40 32.89 7.33
CA GLU A 202 -8.05 33.80 6.24
C GLU A 202 -7.14 33.10 5.22
N ILE A 203 -6.19 32.29 5.69
CA ILE A 203 -5.34 31.47 4.82
C ILE A 203 -6.19 30.44 4.08
N LEU A 204 -7.09 29.74 4.78
CA LEU A 204 -7.94 28.70 4.17
C LEU A 204 -8.91 29.24 3.12
N ASP A 205 -9.39 30.48 3.29
CA ASP A 205 -10.36 31.09 2.37
C ASP A 205 -9.70 31.70 1.13
N LYS A 206 -8.44 32.15 1.25
CA LYS A 206 -7.69 32.75 0.13
C LYS A 206 -6.88 31.74 -0.68
N MET A 207 -6.51 30.61 -0.08
CA MET A 207 -5.74 29.58 -0.78
C MET A 207 -6.54 28.99 -1.96
N PRO A 208 -5.92 28.84 -3.14
CA PRO A 208 -6.65 28.47 -4.35
C PRO A 208 -7.11 27.01 -4.35
N THR A 209 -8.10 26.72 -5.17
CA THR A 209 -8.38 25.32 -5.55
C THR A 209 -7.25 24.80 -6.43
N ILE A 210 -6.83 23.56 -6.18
CA ILE A 210 -5.85 22.83 -6.98
C ILE A 210 -6.56 21.65 -7.64
N GLU A 211 -6.49 21.57 -8.96
CA GLU A 211 -7.07 20.49 -9.74
C GLU A 211 -5.98 19.62 -10.38
N ILE A 212 -6.19 18.31 -10.32
CA ILE A 212 -5.31 17.28 -10.91
C ILE A 212 -6.06 16.66 -12.09
N PRO A 213 -5.81 17.11 -13.33
CA PRO A 213 -6.43 16.56 -14.52
C PRO A 213 -5.87 15.18 -14.88
N PHE A 214 -6.77 14.24 -15.14
CA PHE A 214 -6.45 12.94 -15.71
C PHE A 214 -6.41 13.00 -17.24
N SER A 215 -5.72 12.04 -17.86
CA SER A 215 -5.54 11.99 -19.31
C SER A 215 -6.84 11.77 -20.11
N ASN A 216 -7.94 11.37 -19.45
CA ASN A 216 -9.25 11.20 -20.07
C ASN A 216 -10.16 12.45 -19.95
N GLY A 217 -9.66 13.55 -19.38
CA GLY A 217 -10.39 14.82 -19.23
C GLY A 217 -11.19 14.97 -17.93
N GLU A 218 -11.31 13.90 -17.13
CA GLU A 218 -11.79 14.01 -15.75
C GLU A 218 -10.73 14.67 -14.86
N LYS A 219 -11.11 15.13 -13.67
CA LYS A 219 -10.16 15.76 -12.73
C LYS A 219 -10.53 15.54 -11.28
N LEU A 220 -9.51 15.48 -10.43
CA LEU A 220 -9.69 15.69 -8.99
C LEU A 220 -9.64 17.18 -8.71
N GLU A 221 -10.54 17.66 -7.87
CA GLU A 221 -10.58 19.04 -7.40
C GLU A 221 -10.34 19.07 -5.88
N LEU A 222 -9.38 19.87 -5.42
CA LEU A 222 -8.98 19.99 -4.01
C LEU A 222 -9.05 21.46 -3.59
N GLU A 223 -9.91 21.76 -2.62
CA GLU A 223 -9.95 23.05 -1.94
C GLU A 223 -8.83 23.12 -0.90
N ALA A 224 -8.55 24.33 -0.39
CA ALA A 224 -7.52 24.54 0.63
C ALA A 224 -7.65 23.58 1.82
N ARG A 225 -8.88 23.31 2.26
CA ARG A 225 -9.16 22.42 3.42
C ARG A 225 -8.89 20.95 3.14
N ASP A 226 -8.76 20.56 1.87
CA ASP A 226 -8.47 19.19 1.46
C ASP A 226 -6.96 18.92 1.44
N TYR A 227 -6.16 19.87 0.94
CA TYR A 227 -4.71 19.73 0.88
C TYR A 227 -3.94 20.43 2.02
N LEU A 228 -4.62 21.15 2.90
CA LEU A 228 -4.09 21.64 4.18
C LEU A 228 -4.74 20.82 5.30
N ILE A 229 -4.07 19.73 5.66
CA ILE A 229 -4.61 18.68 6.53
C ILE A 229 -4.63 19.19 7.98
N PRO A 230 -5.76 19.05 8.70
CA PRO A 230 -5.81 19.46 10.11
C PRO A 230 -5.02 18.49 10.98
N ILE A 231 -4.19 19.03 11.87
CA ILE A 231 -3.62 18.31 13.01
C ILE A 231 -4.15 18.95 14.28
N TYR A 232 -4.88 18.16 15.07
CA TYR A 232 -5.46 18.59 16.32
C TYR A 232 -4.57 18.14 17.49
N ASN A 233 -4.08 19.11 18.25
CA ASN A 233 -3.58 18.89 19.60
C ASN A 233 -4.56 19.53 20.59
N GLU A 234 -4.58 19.08 21.86
CA GLU A 234 -5.54 19.59 22.87
C GLU A 234 -5.48 21.12 23.09
N LEU A 235 -4.39 21.77 22.70
CA LEU A 235 -4.11 23.19 22.94
C LEU A 235 -4.05 24.04 21.67
N SER A 236 -3.96 23.44 20.47
CA SER A 236 -3.73 24.18 19.23
C SER A 236 -4.24 23.41 18.02
N LYS A 237 -4.82 24.16 17.07
CA LYS A 237 -5.20 23.65 15.76
C LYS A 237 -4.11 24.03 14.77
N PHE A 238 -3.52 23.04 14.14
CA PHE A 238 -2.55 23.24 13.08
C PHE A 238 -3.11 22.75 11.75
N ARG A 239 -2.59 23.32 10.68
CA ARG A 239 -2.78 22.84 9.32
C ARG A 239 -1.41 22.51 8.75
N CYS A 240 -1.29 21.36 8.11
CA CYS A 240 -0.05 20.93 7.47
C CYS A 240 -0.26 20.76 5.98
N VAL A 241 0.76 21.09 5.19
CA VAL A 241 0.74 20.84 3.76
C VAL A 241 0.63 19.33 3.52
N GLY A 242 -0.52 18.91 2.99
CA GLY A 242 -0.90 17.53 2.69
C GLY A 242 -0.20 16.94 1.46
N MET A 243 0.98 17.47 1.16
CA MET A 243 1.76 17.19 -0.04
C MET A 243 3.24 17.09 0.33
N GLY A 244 3.95 16.18 -0.32
CA GLY A 244 5.38 16.01 -0.14
C GLY A 244 6.10 15.54 -1.38
N THR A 245 7.38 15.26 -1.23
CA THR A 245 8.28 14.83 -2.29
C THR A 245 8.76 13.41 -2.04
N MET A 246 9.01 12.68 -3.12
CA MET A 246 9.56 11.33 -3.03
C MET A 246 10.69 11.14 -4.03
N GLY A 247 11.60 10.22 -3.70
CA GLY A 247 12.66 9.74 -4.59
C GLY A 247 12.28 8.48 -5.38
N SER A 248 10.98 8.19 -5.55
CA SER A 248 10.49 6.93 -6.13
C SER A 248 10.39 6.98 -7.67
N ASP A 249 10.23 5.80 -8.29
CA ASP A 249 9.96 5.64 -9.73
C ASP A 249 8.54 6.09 -10.16
N ALA A 250 7.69 6.52 -9.22
CA ALA A 250 6.37 7.05 -9.52
C ALA A 250 6.41 8.57 -9.69
N ASP A 251 5.74 9.09 -10.72
CA ASP A 251 5.64 10.53 -10.94
C ASP A 251 4.82 11.21 -9.82
N VAL A 252 3.69 10.57 -9.45
CA VAL A 252 2.74 11.03 -8.44
C VAL A 252 2.16 9.83 -7.68
N ILE A 253 2.00 9.98 -6.37
CA ILE A 253 1.19 9.08 -5.53
C ILE A 253 0.01 9.88 -5.00
N LEU A 254 -1.19 9.44 -5.35
CA LEU A 254 -2.45 9.96 -4.83
C LEU A 254 -2.76 9.21 -3.53
N GLY A 255 -2.23 9.72 -2.42
CA GLY A 255 -2.39 9.17 -1.09
C GLY A 255 -3.65 9.65 -0.36
N ASN A 256 -3.61 9.59 0.96
CA ASN A 256 -4.78 9.76 1.81
C ASN A 256 -5.32 11.19 1.84
N THR A 257 -4.53 12.21 1.47
CA THR A 257 -5.02 13.57 1.19
C THR A 257 -6.15 13.58 0.14
N ILE A 258 -6.15 12.63 -0.82
CA ILE A 258 -7.25 12.47 -1.77
C ILE A 258 -8.40 11.69 -1.13
N ASN A 259 -8.10 10.60 -0.43
CA ASN A 259 -9.09 9.69 0.15
C ASN A 259 -9.90 10.31 1.30
N THR A 260 -9.44 11.41 1.91
CA THR A 260 -10.21 12.20 2.89
C THR A 260 -11.37 12.95 2.25
N LYS A 261 -11.28 13.30 0.95
CA LYS A 261 -12.35 13.95 0.18
C LYS A 261 -13.13 12.97 -0.69
N TYR A 262 -12.46 11.99 -1.28
CA TYR A 262 -13.05 11.11 -2.29
C TYR A 262 -13.24 9.69 -1.76
N LEU A 263 -14.43 9.14 -1.98
CA LEU A 263 -14.64 7.70 -2.07
C LEU A 263 -13.86 7.21 -3.28
N THR A 264 -12.90 6.32 -3.07
CA THR A 264 -12.10 5.70 -4.14
C THR A 264 -12.60 4.30 -4.45
N ILE A 265 -12.88 4.04 -5.73
CA ILE A 265 -13.48 2.80 -6.22
C ILE A 265 -12.45 2.12 -7.14
N TYR A 266 -12.02 0.93 -6.75
CA TYR A 266 -11.03 0.12 -7.46
C TYR A 266 -11.78 -0.94 -8.28
N ASP A 267 -12.30 -0.56 -9.46
CA ASP A 267 -13.07 -1.42 -10.37
C ASP A 267 -12.12 -2.23 -11.26
N ARG A 268 -11.50 -3.26 -10.67
CA ARG A 268 -10.55 -4.17 -11.34
C ARG A 268 -11.23 -4.90 -12.51
N GLN A 269 -12.51 -5.26 -12.35
CA GLN A 269 -13.31 -5.94 -13.37
C GLN A 269 -13.43 -5.14 -14.67
N ARG A 270 -13.51 -3.81 -14.59
CA ARG A 270 -13.60 -2.91 -15.75
C ARG A 270 -12.34 -2.08 -15.97
N GLU A 271 -11.25 -2.45 -15.30
CA GLU A 271 -9.93 -1.85 -15.42
C GLU A 271 -9.93 -0.32 -15.27
N ARG A 272 -10.57 0.19 -14.22
CA ARG A 272 -10.71 1.64 -14.00
C ARG A 272 -10.73 2.01 -12.52
N MET A 273 -10.29 3.22 -12.23
CA MET A 273 -10.49 3.88 -10.93
C MET A 273 -11.73 4.75 -10.99
N GLY A 274 -12.55 4.72 -9.94
CA GLY A 274 -13.68 5.60 -9.75
C GLY A 274 -13.46 6.55 -8.57
N PHE A 275 -13.96 7.77 -8.68
CA PHE A 275 -13.88 8.79 -7.65
C PHE A 275 -15.22 9.47 -7.49
N ALA A 276 -15.67 9.66 -6.25
CA ALA A 276 -16.84 10.45 -5.92
C ALA A 276 -16.58 11.25 -4.65
N VAL A 277 -17.07 12.48 -4.57
CA VAL A 277 -17.01 13.25 -3.32
C VAL A 277 -17.73 12.47 -2.23
N THR A 278 -17.07 12.28 -1.09
CA THR A 278 -17.57 11.41 -0.03
C THR A 278 -18.60 12.08 0.89
N GLU A 279 -19.50 11.27 1.41
CA GLU A 279 -20.26 11.62 2.61
C GLU A 279 -19.35 11.73 3.84
N LYS A 280 -19.58 12.74 4.68
CA LYS A 280 -18.71 13.03 5.84
C LYS A 280 -18.58 11.86 6.82
N ASN A 281 -19.57 10.98 6.84
CA ASN A 281 -19.66 9.81 7.73
C ASN A 281 -19.73 8.51 6.92
N CYS A 282 -18.83 8.32 5.97
CA CYS A 282 -18.75 7.07 5.20
C CYS A 282 -18.17 5.91 6.04
N GLY A 283 -19.01 5.41 6.94
CA GLY A 283 -18.74 4.22 7.75
C GLY A 283 -19.76 4.05 8.86
N ARG A 284 -19.80 2.86 9.47
CA ARG A 284 -20.67 2.63 10.63
C ARG A 284 -20.26 3.62 11.72
N VAL A 285 -21.19 4.49 12.10
CA VAL A 285 -21.16 5.15 13.41
C VAL A 285 -21.13 4.01 14.41
N LEU A 286 -19.98 3.79 15.06
CA LEU A 286 -19.92 2.88 16.19
C LEU A 286 -20.98 3.39 17.19
N PRO A 287 -21.95 2.56 17.61
CA PRO A 287 -22.90 2.99 18.62
C PRO A 287 -22.09 3.45 19.84
N THR A 288 -22.29 4.71 20.24
CA THR A 288 -21.69 5.28 21.44
C THR A 288 -22.04 4.38 22.61
N SER A 289 -21.01 3.93 23.34
CA SER A 289 -21.07 3.02 24.48
C SER A 289 -21.94 3.54 25.62
N SER A 290 -23.25 3.48 25.46
CA SER A 290 -24.24 3.76 26.50
C SER A 290 -25.22 2.62 26.71
N ASP A 291 -25.07 1.48 26.02
CA ASP A 291 -26.07 0.41 26.01
C ASP A 291 -25.51 -1.01 26.17
N GLN A 292 -24.42 -1.20 26.94
CA GLN A 292 -24.06 -2.53 27.46
C GLN A 292 -23.57 -2.46 28.90
N THR A 293 -24.53 -2.44 29.83
CA THR A 293 -24.33 -3.03 31.16
C THR A 293 -24.56 -4.53 31.05
N ASP A 294 -23.50 -5.34 31.00
CA ASP A 294 -23.44 -6.55 31.84
C ASP A 294 -22.00 -7.06 31.95
N GLY A 295 -21.61 -7.40 33.17
CA GLY A 295 -20.25 -7.72 33.56
C GLY A 295 -19.87 -9.17 33.29
N SER A 296 -18.67 -9.36 32.75
CA SER A 296 -17.92 -10.61 32.86
C SER A 296 -16.45 -10.32 32.60
N GLN A 297 -15.75 -9.88 33.65
CA GLN A 297 -14.30 -9.82 33.66
C GLN A 297 -13.73 -11.25 33.63
N ARG A 298 -12.91 -11.55 32.62
CA ARG A 298 -11.89 -12.61 32.72
C ARG A 298 -10.52 -11.97 32.50
N SER A 299 -9.84 -11.72 33.61
CA SER A 299 -8.43 -11.36 33.67
C SER A 299 -7.57 -12.54 33.23
N VAL A 300 -6.64 -12.33 32.30
CA VAL A 300 -5.52 -13.25 32.07
C VAL A 300 -4.25 -12.59 32.57
N SER A 301 -3.60 -13.29 33.49
CA SER A 301 -2.42 -12.90 34.24
C SER A 301 -1.20 -12.67 33.36
N SER A 302 -0.47 -11.61 33.67
CA SER A 302 0.91 -11.36 33.24
C SER A 302 1.84 -12.25 34.06
N ASP A 303 2.43 -13.29 33.45
CA ASP A 303 3.63 -13.94 33.99
C ASP A 303 4.40 -14.65 32.87
N VAL A 304 5.73 -14.67 33.03
CA VAL A 304 6.78 -15.26 32.18
C VAL A 304 7.40 -14.31 31.14
N LEU A 305 8.02 -13.24 31.64
CA LEU A 305 9.29 -12.72 31.13
C LEU A 305 10.41 -13.33 31.97
N ASN A 306 11.29 -14.13 31.37
CA ASN A 306 12.71 -14.28 31.70
C ASN A 306 13.30 -15.49 30.97
N ASP A 307 13.95 -15.27 29.83
CA ASP A 307 15.27 -15.88 29.61
C ASP A 307 16.03 -15.18 28.48
N ALA A 308 17.27 -14.77 28.77
CA ALA A 308 18.16 -14.14 27.80
C ALA A 308 18.97 -15.21 27.04
N PRO A 309 19.10 -15.16 25.69
CA PRO A 309 19.94 -16.13 25.00
C PRO A 309 21.43 -15.77 25.14
N LYS A 310 22.20 -16.74 25.60
CA LYS A 310 23.66 -16.75 25.69
C LYS A 310 24.29 -16.69 24.30
N ARG A 311 25.42 -15.97 24.19
CA ARG A 311 26.36 -15.99 23.05
C ARG A 311 26.75 -17.43 22.71
N PHE A 312 26.60 -17.83 21.44
CA PHE A 312 27.16 -19.08 20.92
C PHE A 312 28.23 -18.85 19.85
N VAL A 313 29.26 -19.67 19.97
CA VAL A 313 30.55 -19.67 19.26
C VAL A 313 30.41 -20.40 17.92
N HIS A 314 31.16 -19.92 16.93
CA HIS A 314 31.25 -20.44 15.56
C HIS A 314 31.68 -21.91 15.51
N GLY A 315 30.90 -22.76 14.84
CA GLY A 315 31.30 -24.08 14.36
C GLY A 315 31.04 -24.16 12.86
N ARG A 316 32.11 -24.27 12.05
CA ARG A 316 32.02 -24.57 10.61
C ARG A 316 31.82 -26.07 10.45
N GLU A 317 30.72 -26.50 9.87
CA GLU A 317 30.58 -27.84 9.31
C GLU A 317 30.42 -27.77 7.79
N ASN A 318 31.23 -28.56 7.10
CA ASN A 318 31.23 -28.73 5.64
C ASN A 318 30.02 -29.56 5.22
N VAL A 319 29.11 -28.98 4.42
CA VAL A 319 28.08 -29.76 3.72
C VAL A 319 28.63 -30.17 2.36
N ILE A 320 28.69 -31.48 2.15
CA ILE A 320 29.23 -32.18 0.98
C ILE A 320 28.30 -31.99 -0.23
N LEU A 321 28.90 -31.60 -1.36
CA LEU A 321 28.27 -31.54 -2.69
C LEU A 321 28.17 -32.94 -3.30
N ALA A 322 26.95 -33.48 -3.46
CA ALA A 322 26.70 -34.62 -4.35
C ALA A 322 25.22 -34.70 -4.77
N GLY A 323 24.93 -34.51 -6.05
CA GLY A 323 23.62 -34.85 -6.63
C GLY A 323 23.27 -34.05 -7.88
N GLY A 324 23.51 -34.64 -9.06
CA GLY A 324 23.00 -34.10 -10.33
C GLY A 324 21.47 -34.14 -10.42
N ALA A 325 20.93 -33.55 -11.49
CA ALA A 325 19.50 -33.30 -11.78
C ALA A 325 18.50 -34.47 -11.60
N ALA A 326 18.95 -35.71 -11.42
CA ALA A 326 18.12 -36.92 -11.40
C ALA A 326 17.31 -37.17 -10.10
N GLY A 327 17.34 -36.25 -9.11
CA GLY A 327 16.76 -36.46 -7.77
C GLY A 327 15.59 -35.56 -7.37
N CYS A 328 15.19 -34.58 -8.18
CA CYS A 328 14.29 -33.51 -7.73
C CYS A 328 12.86 -33.99 -7.40
N SER A 329 12.33 -34.98 -8.13
CA SER A 329 10.97 -35.49 -7.95
C SER A 329 10.72 -36.18 -6.61
N VAL A 330 11.80 -36.54 -5.89
CA VAL A 330 11.72 -37.18 -4.57
C VAL A 330 11.54 -36.15 -3.45
N LEU A 331 11.86 -34.88 -3.70
CA LEU A 331 11.76 -33.77 -2.75
C LEU A 331 10.32 -33.23 -2.74
N LYS A 332 9.63 -33.36 -1.60
CA LYS A 332 8.18 -33.07 -1.51
C LYS A 332 7.84 -31.70 -0.94
N THR A 333 8.79 -31.02 -0.29
CA THR A 333 8.58 -29.72 0.34
C THR A 333 9.35 -28.62 -0.40
N CYS A 334 8.90 -27.35 -0.35
CA CYS A 334 9.70 -26.23 -0.91
C CYS A 334 11.08 -26.19 -0.20
N ALA A 335 11.15 -26.47 1.10
CA ALA A 335 12.41 -26.49 1.85
C ALA A 335 13.40 -27.55 1.35
N ASP A 336 12.97 -28.81 1.19
CA ASP A 336 13.84 -29.89 0.70
C ASP A 336 14.24 -29.65 -0.75
N CYS A 337 13.27 -29.18 -1.56
CA CYS A 337 13.52 -28.80 -2.94
C CYS A 337 14.53 -27.64 -3.02
N ALA A 338 14.51 -26.75 -2.02
CA ALA A 338 15.36 -25.59 -1.97
C ALA A 338 16.81 -25.86 -1.59
N ALA A 339 17.04 -26.93 -0.83
CA ALA A 339 18.37 -27.35 -0.44
C ALA A 339 19.20 -27.89 -1.61
N ASN A 340 18.58 -28.25 -2.75
CA ASN A 340 19.26 -28.80 -3.92
C ASN A 340 19.32 -27.79 -5.08
N PHE A 341 20.54 -27.33 -5.41
CA PHE A 341 20.80 -26.31 -6.44
C PHE A 341 20.39 -26.71 -7.87
N ALA A 342 20.17 -28.01 -8.12
CA ALA A 342 19.72 -28.55 -9.39
C ALA A 342 18.17 -28.65 -9.50
N CYS A 343 17.41 -28.18 -8.50
CA CYS A 343 15.96 -28.35 -8.39
C CYS A 343 15.21 -27.02 -8.17
N ALA A 344 13.89 -27.00 -8.42
CA ALA A 344 13.01 -25.86 -8.12
C ALA A 344 11.55 -26.28 -7.83
N TYR A 345 10.87 -25.56 -6.92
CA TYR A 345 9.54 -25.91 -6.39
C TYR A 345 8.42 -25.04 -6.98
N SER A 346 7.36 -25.66 -7.50
CA SER A 346 6.18 -24.97 -8.03
C SER A 346 5.02 -24.99 -7.03
N TYR A 347 4.55 -23.82 -6.57
CA TYR A 347 3.36 -23.75 -5.71
C TYR A 347 2.04 -24.02 -6.45
N LYS A 348 2.02 -23.83 -7.78
CA LYS A 348 0.85 -24.12 -8.62
C LYS A 348 0.61 -25.62 -8.74
N THR A 349 1.66 -26.40 -8.87
CA THR A 349 1.58 -27.87 -9.07
C THR A 349 2.00 -28.69 -7.85
N LYS A 350 2.61 -28.05 -6.84
CA LYS A 350 3.19 -28.67 -5.63
C LYS A 350 4.30 -29.69 -5.93
N LEU A 351 5.01 -29.52 -7.06
CA LEU A 351 6.08 -30.43 -7.51
C LEU A 351 7.46 -29.77 -7.45
N CYS A 352 8.49 -30.58 -7.15
CA CYS A 352 9.91 -30.23 -7.29
C CYS A 352 10.48 -30.86 -8.57
N LEU A 353 11.08 -30.05 -9.45
CA LEU A 353 11.48 -30.46 -10.80
C LEU A 353 12.97 -30.15 -11.08
N PRO A 354 13.65 -30.95 -11.95
CA PRO A 354 15.02 -30.66 -12.40
C PRO A 354 15.13 -29.34 -13.15
N ARG A 355 16.26 -28.66 -12.95
CA ARG A 355 16.60 -27.40 -13.61
C ARG A 355 17.04 -27.66 -15.06
N ALA A 356 16.37 -27.09 -16.04
CA ALA A 356 16.75 -27.22 -17.45
C ALA A 356 17.90 -26.26 -17.81
N GLU A 357 18.94 -26.75 -18.51
CA GLU A 357 20.14 -25.95 -18.88
C GLU A 357 19.86 -24.81 -19.86
N HIS A 358 18.77 -24.88 -20.64
CA HIS A 358 18.44 -23.90 -21.67
C HIS A 358 17.03 -23.32 -21.56
N ASP A 359 16.31 -23.63 -20.49
CA ASP A 359 14.97 -23.12 -20.27
C ASP A 359 14.98 -22.23 -19.02
N THR A 360 14.93 -20.90 -19.23
CA THR A 360 14.90 -19.86 -18.18
C THR A 360 13.59 -19.84 -17.37
N LEU A 361 12.81 -20.93 -17.44
CA LEU A 361 11.39 -21.04 -17.11
C LEU A 361 11.10 -21.78 -15.79
N ILE A 362 12.11 -22.17 -15.02
CA ILE A 362 11.92 -22.72 -13.66
C ILE A 362 12.83 -21.99 -12.66
N PRO A 363 12.33 -21.04 -11.85
CA PRO A 363 13.18 -20.29 -10.94
C PRO A 363 13.25 -21.01 -9.60
N TYR A 364 14.47 -21.42 -9.28
CA TYR A 364 15.18 -21.21 -8.01
C TYR A 364 14.48 -21.43 -6.66
N PRO A 365 15.28 -21.93 -5.70
CA PRO A 365 15.54 -21.06 -4.54
C PRO A 365 17.02 -20.88 -4.16
N TYR A 366 17.36 -19.67 -3.65
CA TYR A 366 18.56 -19.40 -2.86
C TYR A 366 18.26 -19.85 -1.45
N CYS A 367 19.28 -20.14 -0.65
CA CYS A 367 19.12 -20.16 0.80
C CYS A 367 20.25 -19.34 1.44
N HIS A 368 19.92 -18.55 2.46
CA HIS A 368 20.90 -17.83 3.28
C HIS A 368 20.64 -18.16 4.76
N GLY A 369 21.56 -18.87 5.41
CA GLY A 369 21.32 -19.44 6.74
C GLY A 369 20.20 -20.47 6.71
N ASP A 370 19.22 -20.34 7.62
CA ASP A 370 18.06 -21.24 7.74
C ASP A 370 16.87 -20.85 6.84
N PHE A 371 17.06 -19.94 5.86
CA PHE A 371 15.97 -19.35 5.06
C PHE A 371 16.11 -19.65 3.57
N CYS A 372 15.03 -20.00 2.87
CA CYS A 372 15.02 -20.35 1.44
C CYS A 372 13.96 -19.60 0.59
N TYR A 373 14.31 -19.23 -0.66
CA TYR A 373 13.59 -18.26 -1.51
C TYR A 373 12.84 -18.92 -2.70
N CYS A 374 11.54 -19.24 -2.65
CA CYS A 374 10.86 -19.88 -3.80
C CYS A 374 10.27 -18.81 -4.78
N SER A 375 10.96 -18.42 -5.86
CA SER A 375 10.49 -17.38 -6.81
C SER A 375 9.84 -17.95 -8.09
N VAL A 376 8.86 -17.24 -8.67
CA VAL A 376 8.47 -17.36 -10.09
C VAL A 376 8.82 -16.03 -10.77
N ARG A 377 9.76 -15.98 -11.72
CA ARG A 377 10.18 -14.72 -12.34
C ARG A 377 9.21 -14.31 -13.44
N VAL A 378 8.61 -13.16 -13.21
CA VAL A 378 8.11 -12.21 -14.20
C VAL A 378 9.30 -11.37 -14.70
N TYR A 379 9.37 -11.11 -16.01
CA TYR A 379 10.43 -10.29 -16.59
C TYR A 379 10.07 -8.80 -16.47
N PHE A 380 10.74 -8.07 -15.56
CA PHE A 380 11.03 -6.66 -15.78
C PHE A 380 12.16 -6.57 -16.82
N ARG A 381 11.87 -5.98 -17.99
CA ARG A 381 12.90 -5.41 -18.87
C ARG A 381 12.68 -3.89 -18.89
N PRO A 382 13.77 -3.11 -18.93
CA PRO A 382 13.73 -1.64 -18.93
C PRO A 382 12.96 -1.06 -20.11
#